data_AF-A0A8J4XZ34-F1
#
_entry.id   AF-A0A8J4XZ34-F1
#
_cell.length_a   1.000
_cell.length_b   1.000
_cell.length_c   1.000
_cell.angle_alpha   90.00
_cell.angle_beta   90.00
_cell.angle_gamma   90.00
#
_symmetry.space_group_name_H-M   'P 1'
#
loop_
_entity.id
_entity.type
_entity.pdbx_description
1 polymer ?
#
loop_
_entity_poly.entity_id
_entity_poly.type
_entity_poly.pdbx_seq_one_letter_code
_entity_poly.pdbx_strand_id
1 'polypeptide(L)'
;MLFCAFKDSRFQPIGRDELPRLGVSVSILRHFEDGRDYRDWDIGVHGIRIEFLNERGAKRTATYLPEVAPEQGWDHEQTIDSLLRKGGYKGPVTTEVRRSIKLTRYQSEKISVTFQDYMSYWRNRRC
;
A
#
# COMPACT_ATOMS: atom_id res chain seq x y z
N MET A 1 5.28 -13.62 9.65
CA MET A 1 4.54 -13.62 8.37
C MET A 1 5.54 -13.94 7.27
N LEU A 2 5.65 -15.22 6.88
CA LEU A 2 6.80 -15.81 6.14
C LEU A 2 6.40 -16.29 4.72
N PHE A 3 5.29 -15.78 4.18
CA PHE A 3 4.67 -16.37 2.98
C PHE A 3 4.99 -15.65 1.65
N CYS A 4 5.57 -14.43 1.66
CA CYS A 4 5.87 -13.71 0.41
C CYS A 4 7.24 -14.01 -0.21
N ALA A 5 8.17 -14.67 0.50
CA ALA A 5 9.55 -14.82 0.03
C ALA A 5 9.80 -15.99 -0.94
N PHE A 6 8.87 -16.95 -1.07
CA PHE A 6 9.12 -18.21 -1.78
C PHE A 6 8.26 -18.46 -3.03
N LYS A 7 7.35 -17.54 -3.39
CA LYS A 7 6.42 -17.75 -4.52
C LYS A 7 6.25 -16.52 -5.42
N ASP A 8 7.28 -15.69 -5.58
CA ASP A 8 7.27 -14.66 -6.62
C ASP A 8 8.12 -15.13 -7.80
N SER A 9 7.47 -15.58 -8.89
CA SER A 9 8.11 -16.07 -10.11
C SER A 9 8.77 -14.97 -10.95
N ARG A 10 8.78 -13.71 -10.46
CA ARG A 10 9.34 -12.56 -11.17
C ARG A 10 10.79 -12.27 -10.78
N PHE A 11 11.33 -12.97 -9.78
CA PHE A 11 12.70 -12.77 -9.33
C PHE A 11 13.50 -14.07 -9.44
N GLN A 12 14.72 -13.97 -9.97
CA GLN A 12 15.65 -15.08 -10.00
C GLN A 12 16.04 -15.50 -8.56
N PRO A 13 16.29 -16.79 -8.31
CA PRO A 13 16.63 -17.28 -6.98
C PRO A 13 17.89 -16.59 -6.47
N ILE A 14 17.79 -16.00 -5.27
CA ILE A 14 18.84 -15.22 -4.63
C ILE A 14 20.05 -16.12 -4.35
N GLY A 15 21.25 -15.69 -4.78
CA GLY A 15 22.49 -16.42 -4.57
C GLY A 15 22.97 -16.36 -3.12
N ARG A 16 23.67 -17.40 -2.65
CA ARG A 16 24.19 -17.48 -1.26
C ARG A 16 25.14 -16.31 -0.90
N ASP A 17 25.76 -15.68 -1.89
CA ASP A 17 26.64 -14.52 -1.75
C ASP A 17 25.90 -13.18 -1.60
N GLU A 18 24.58 -13.11 -1.87
CA GLU A 18 23.80 -11.86 -1.77
C GLU A 18 23.14 -11.67 -0.40
N LEU A 19 23.14 -12.72 0.43
CA LEU A 19 22.56 -12.72 1.79
C LEU A 19 23.09 -11.61 2.71
N PRO A 20 24.38 -11.21 2.70
CA PRO A 20 24.87 -10.15 3.58
C PRO A 20 24.39 -8.75 3.21
N ARG A 21 23.93 -8.54 1.96
CA ARG A 21 23.51 -7.22 1.45
C ARG A 21 21.98 -7.10 1.35
N LEU A 22 21.24 -8.16 1.64
CA LEU A 22 19.79 -8.19 1.54
C LEU A 22 19.16 -7.52 2.78
N GLY A 23 18.61 -6.33 2.60
CA GLY A 23 17.69 -5.71 3.56
C GLY A 23 16.28 -6.22 3.34
N VAL A 24 15.70 -6.92 4.32
CA VAL A 24 14.31 -7.35 4.24
C VAL A 24 13.44 -6.28 4.89
N SER A 25 12.56 -5.67 4.10
CA SER A 25 11.54 -4.76 4.60
C SER A 25 10.19 -5.46 4.64
N VAL A 26 9.60 -5.58 5.84
CA VAL A 26 8.26 -6.14 6.01
C VAL A 26 7.32 -4.99 6.32
N SER A 27 6.43 -4.69 5.36
CA SER A 27 5.35 -3.73 5.58
C SER A 27 4.13 -4.47 6.12
N ILE A 28 3.77 -4.22 7.37
CA ILE A 28 2.55 -4.77 7.97
C ILE A 28 1.45 -3.73 7.82
N LEU A 29 0.39 -4.10 7.11
CA LEU A 29 -0.82 -3.29 7.01
C LEU A 29 -1.68 -3.53 8.25
N ARG A 30 -1.97 -2.47 9.01
CA ARG A 30 -2.80 -2.48 10.22
C ARG A 30 -3.88 -1.39 10.11
N HIS A 31 -4.89 -1.44 10.98
CA HIS A 31 -5.93 -0.40 11.09
C HIS A 31 -6.71 -0.14 9.79
N PHE A 32 -7.26 -1.20 9.19
CA PHE A 32 -8.22 -1.01 8.09
C PHE A 32 -9.53 -0.45 8.64
N GLU A 33 -9.77 0.83 8.38
CA GLU A 33 -10.97 1.55 8.79
C GLU A 33 -11.69 2.05 7.54
N ASP A 34 -13.00 1.81 7.47
CA ASP A 34 -13.82 2.42 6.43
C ASP A 34 -13.98 3.92 6.74
N GLY A 35 -13.54 4.77 5.81
CA GLY A 35 -13.68 6.21 5.91
C GLY A 35 -15.12 6.62 5.65
N ARG A 36 -15.60 7.62 6.39
CA ARG A 36 -16.97 8.16 6.19
C ARG A 36 -17.07 8.98 4.90
N ASP A 37 -15.97 9.64 4.55
CA ASP A 37 -15.86 10.51 3.39
C ASP A 37 -14.58 10.18 2.60
N TYR A 38 -14.57 10.56 1.33
CA TYR A 38 -13.39 10.44 0.46
C TYR A 38 -12.19 11.29 0.91
N ARG A 39 -12.40 12.20 1.89
CA ARG A 39 -11.36 13.03 2.52
C ARG A 39 -11.02 12.61 3.95
N ASP A 40 -11.65 11.56 4.47
CA ASP A 40 -11.49 11.09 5.86
C ASP A 40 -10.20 10.26 6.04
N TRP A 41 -9.06 10.84 5.66
CA TRP A 41 -7.73 10.24 5.78
C TRP A 41 -6.65 11.32 5.79
N ASP A 42 -5.49 11.00 6.36
CA ASP A 42 -4.35 11.94 6.45
C ASP A 42 -3.29 11.57 5.42
N ILE A 43 -2.92 12.57 4.60
CA ILE A 43 -1.88 12.46 3.58
C ILE A 43 -0.54 12.18 4.27
N GLY A 44 0.19 11.17 3.79
CA GLY A 44 1.50 10.79 4.35
C GLY A 44 1.44 9.88 5.56
N VAL A 45 0.27 9.70 6.18
CA VAL A 45 0.09 8.82 7.35
C VAL A 45 -0.70 7.57 6.96
N HIS A 46 -1.83 7.77 6.29
CA HIS A 46 -2.78 6.73 5.95
C HIS A 46 -2.65 6.32 4.47
N GLY A 47 -2.52 5.02 4.22
CA GLY A 47 -2.77 4.44 2.92
C GLY A 47 -4.27 4.41 2.65
N ILE A 48 -4.65 4.53 1.39
CA ILE A 48 -6.05 4.55 0.99
C ILE A 48 -6.33 3.49 -0.05
N ARG A 49 -7.47 2.83 0.11
CA ARG A 49 -8.06 1.93 -0.87
C ARG A 49 -9.44 2.47 -1.20
N ILE A 50 -9.70 2.65 -2.48
CA ILE A 50 -11.02 3.04 -2.96
C ILE A 50 -11.67 1.91 -3.73
N GLU A 51 -12.97 1.77 -3.53
CA GLU A 51 -13.86 0.87 -4.26
C GLU A 51 -14.88 1.71 -5.00
N PHE A 52 -14.97 1.53 -6.32
CA PHE A 52 -15.88 2.29 -7.17
C PHE A 52 -16.44 1.45 -8.31
N LEU A 53 -17.55 1.90 -8.89
CA LEU A 53 -18.13 1.30 -10.08
C LEU A 53 -17.68 2.09 -11.31
N ASN A 54 -17.21 1.38 -12.33
CA ASN A 54 -16.89 2.01 -13.60
C ASN A 54 -18.17 2.30 -14.39
N GLU A 55 -18.09 3.10 -15.46
CA GLU A 55 -19.22 3.43 -16.36
C GLU A 55 -19.91 2.19 -16.96
N ARG A 56 -19.19 1.06 -16.99
CA ARG A 56 -19.69 -0.26 -17.42
C ARG A 56 -20.37 -1.07 -16.31
N GLY A 57 -20.60 -0.50 -15.13
CA GLY A 57 -21.11 -1.21 -13.94
C GLY A 57 -20.12 -2.19 -13.29
N ALA A 58 -18.88 -2.24 -13.79
CA ALA A 58 -17.87 -3.15 -13.25
C ALA A 58 -17.25 -2.57 -11.97
N LYS A 59 -17.27 -3.36 -10.89
CA LYS A 59 -16.61 -3.00 -9.63
C LYS A 59 -15.09 -3.01 -9.79
N ARG A 60 -14.46 -1.89 -9.47
CA ARG A 60 -13.01 -1.70 -9.52
C ARG A 60 -12.50 -1.28 -8.16
N THR A 61 -11.25 -1.62 -7.91
CA THR A 61 -10.55 -1.28 -6.68
C THR A 61 -9.22 -0.66 -7.06
N ALA A 62 -8.82 0.37 -6.33
CA ALA A 62 -7.53 1.02 -6.50
C ALA A 62 -6.96 1.36 -5.12
N THR A 63 -5.64 1.22 -4.98
CA THR A 63 -4.97 1.40 -3.69
C THR A 63 -3.73 2.27 -3.87
N TYR A 64 -3.55 3.23 -2.97
CA TYR A 64 -2.31 3.98 -2.80
C TYR A 64 -1.74 3.79 -1.40
N LEU A 65 -0.42 3.69 -1.37
CA LEU A 65 0.36 3.69 -0.14
C LEU A 65 0.42 5.11 0.44
N PRO A 66 0.59 5.25 1.77
CA PRO A 66 0.65 6.55 2.43
C PRO A 66 1.76 7.45 1.86
N GLU A 67 2.83 6.86 1.33
CA GLU A 67 3.97 7.58 0.76
C GLU A 67 3.70 8.24 -0.61
N VAL A 68 2.71 7.76 -1.38
CA VAL A 68 2.52 8.21 -2.78
C VAL A 68 1.98 9.64 -2.87
N ALA A 69 0.96 9.95 -2.06
CA ALA A 69 0.32 11.27 -2.08
C ALA A 69 1.28 12.42 -1.71
N PRO A 70 2.07 12.35 -0.62
CA PRO A 70 3.03 13.41 -0.30
C PRO A 70 4.21 13.45 -1.29
N GLU A 71 4.66 12.31 -1.83
CA GLU A 71 5.75 12.28 -2.81
C GLU A 71 5.40 13.02 -4.11
N GLN A 72 4.14 12.93 -4.54
CA GLN A 72 3.63 13.64 -5.71
C GLN A 72 3.13 15.06 -5.39
N GLY A 73 3.01 15.41 -4.10
CA GLY A 73 2.41 16.68 -3.67
C GLY A 73 0.91 16.78 -4.00
N TRP A 74 0.19 15.66 -3.97
CA TRP A 74 -1.24 15.63 -4.27
C TRP A 74 -2.11 15.88 -3.05
N ASP A 75 -3.15 16.71 -3.22
CA ASP A 75 -4.25 16.84 -2.27
C ASP A 75 -5.17 15.60 -2.28
N HIS A 76 -6.10 15.53 -1.33
CA HIS A 76 -7.08 14.43 -1.25
C HIS A 76 -7.82 14.22 -2.57
N GLU A 77 -8.31 15.29 -3.19
CA GLU A 77 -9.09 15.21 -4.44
C GLU A 77 -8.24 14.74 -5.62
N GLN A 78 -7.02 15.26 -5.76
CA GLN A 78 -6.09 14.88 -6.82
C GLN A 78 -5.66 13.42 -6.69
N THR A 79 -5.45 12.97 -5.45
CA THR A 79 -5.12 11.57 -5.15
C THR A 79 -6.26 10.64 -5.57
N ILE A 80 -7.51 11.00 -5.24
CA ILE A 80 -8.70 10.22 -5.61
C ILE A 80 -8.92 10.23 -7.12
N ASP A 81 -8.77 11.38 -7.79
CA ASP A 81 -8.86 11.46 -9.25
C ASP A 81 -7.85 10.53 -9.93
N SER A 82 -6.60 10.58 -9.47
CA SER A 82 -5.54 9.71 -9.95
C SER A 82 -5.81 8.23 -9.67
N LEU A 83 -6.38 7.88 -8.51
CA LEU A 83 -6.80 6.51 -8.19
C LEU A 83 -7.92 6.01 -9.10
N LEU A 84 -8.92 6.85 -9.37
CA LEU A 84 -10.02 6.54 -10.28
C LEU A 84 -9.48 6.27 -11.68
N ARG A 85 -8.64 7.17 -12.19
CA ARG A 85 -7.95 7.01 -13.48
C ARG A 85 -7.15 5.71 -13.54
N LYS A 86 -6.39 5.42 -12.48
CA LYS A 86 -5.58 4.19 -12.36
C LYS A 86 -6.43 2.92 -12.27
N GLY A 87 -7.58 2.98 -11.60
CA GLY A 87 -8.54 1.89 -11.50
C GLY A 87 -9.37 1.65 -12.77
N GLY A 88 -9.12 2.44 -13.83
CA GLY A 88 -9.74 2.29 -15.14
C GLY A 88 -11.01 3.14 -15.35
N TYR A 89 -11.26 4.13 -14.50
CA TYR A 89 -12.31 5.12 -14.71
C TYR A 89 -11.85 6.11 -15.80
N LYS A 90 -12.61 6.25 -16.89
CA LYS A 90 -12.26 7.15 -18.00
C LYS A 90 -13.20 8.35 -18.14
N GLY A 91 -14.40 8.27 -17.57
CA GLY A 91 -15.38 9.34 -17.55
C GLY A 91 -15.00 10.57 -16.70
N PRO A 92 -15.88 11.59 -16.69
CA PRO A 92 -15.71 12.78 -15.86
C PRO A 92 -15.91 12.44 -14.38
N VAL A 93 -14.91 12.75 -13.54
CA VAL A 93 -14.98 12.54 -12.09
C VAL A 93 -15.85 13.65 -11.47
N THR A 94 -17.16 13.43 -11.43
CA THR A 94 -18.09 14.35 -10.76
C THR A 94 -18.06 14.16 -9.24
N THR A 95 -18.59 15.14 -8.51
CA THR A 95 -18.70 15.10 -7.05
C THR A 95 -19.55 13.91 -6.56
N GLU A 96 -20.55 13.50 -7.34
CA GLU A 96 -21.37 12.32 -7.05
C GLU A 96 -20.56 11.03 -7.15
N VAL A 97 -19.71 10.90 -8.18
CA VAL A 97 -18.79 9.76 -8.30
C VAL A 97 -17.88 9.71 -7.08
N ARG A 98 -17.26 10.83 -6.70
CA ARG A 98 -16.41 10.93 -5.50
C ARG A 98 -17.14 10.56 -4.21
N ARG A 99 -18.44 10.85 -4.08
CA ARG A 99 -19.26 10.47 -2.91
C ARG A 99 -19.70 9.01 -2.95
N SER A 100 -19.85 8.43 -4.15
CA SER A 100 -20.23 7.03 -4.31
C SER A 100 -19.07 6.04 -4.09
N ILE A 101 -17.82 6.52 -4.09
CA ILE A 101 -16.68 5.65 -3.81
C ILE A 101 -16.71 5.23 -2.34
N LYS A 102 -16.39 3.96 -2.10
CA LYS A 102 -16.13 3.48 -0.75
C LYS A 102 -14.64 3.63 -0.46
N LEU A 103 -14.28 4.55 0.43
CA LEU A 103 -12.91 4.74 0.87
C LEU A 103 -12.65 3.90 2.12
N THR A 104 -11.57 3.13 2.10
CA THR A 104 -11.03 2.41 3.25
C THR A 104 -9.61 2.92 3.47
N ARG A 105 -9.35 3.53 4.63
CA ARG A 105 -8.02 3.93 5.04
C ARG A 105 -7.35 2.79 5.79
N TYR A 106 -6.03 2.71 5.70
CA TYR A 106 -5.23 1.77 6.48
C TYR A 106 -3.88 2.39 6.82
N GLN A 107 -3.28 1.94 7.91
CA GLN A 107 -1.92 2.32 8.27
C GLN A 107 -0.97 1.21 7.83
N SER A 108 0.18 1.59 7.27
CA SER A 108 1.25 0.64 6.99
C SER A 108 2.42 0.92 7.91
N GLU A 109 2.74 0.00 8.79
CA GLU A 109 3.96 0.06 9.59
C GLU A 109 5.04 -0.70 8.83
N LYS A 110 5.98 0.04 8.23
CA LYS A 110 7.13 -0.54 7.53
C LYS A 110 8.21 -0.82 8.57
N ILE A 111 8.38 -2.09 8.91
CA ILE A 111 9.48 -2.54 9.76
C ILE A 111 10.55 -3.08 8.83
N SER A 112 11.62 -2.31 8.65
CA SER A 112 12.82 -2.76 7.95
C SER A 112 13.77 -3.35 8.97
N VAL A 113 13.92 -4.68 8.97
CA VAL A 113 14.90 -5.36 9.82
C VAL A 113 16.11 -5.66 8.96
N THR A 114 17.28 -5.18 9.38
CA THR A 114 18.52 -5.51 8.68
C THR A 114 18.96 -6.93 9.04
N PHE A 115 19.71 -7.57 8.14
CA PHE A 115 20.28 -8.90 8.39
C PHE A 115 21.19 -8.91 9.64
N GLN A 116 21.86 -7.80 9.95
CA GLN A 116 22.69 -7.64 11.15
C GLN A 116 21.86 -7.70 12.45
N ASP A 117 20.68 -7.07 12.47
CA ASP A 117 19.77 -7.13 13.62
C ASP A 117 19.22 -8.55 13.83
N TYR A 118 18.87 -9.24 12.75
CA TYR A 118 18.42 -10.63 12.81
C TYR A 118 19.51 -11.59 13.32
N MET A 119 20.75 -11.46 12.83
CA MET A 119 21.90 -12.24 13.30
C MET A 119 22.19 -12.01 14.79
N SER A 120 22.10 -10.76 15.24
CA SER A 120 22.32 -10.39 16.64
C SER A 120 21.24 -10.98 17.55
N TYR A 121 19.98 -10.96 17.11
CA TYR A 121 18.86 -11.59 17.82
C TYR A 121 19.01 -13.13 17.90
N TRP A 122 19.46 -13.78 16.82
CA TRP A 122 19.68 -15.23 16.80
C TRP A 122 20.88 -15.66 17.65
N ARG A 123 21.97 -14.87 17.67
CA ARG A 123 23.12 -15.13 18.54
C ARG A 123 22.75 -15.07 20.02
N ASN A 124 21.85 -14.15 20.40
CA ASN A 124 21.42 -13.99 21.80
C ASN A 124 20.45 -15.08 22.30
N ARG A 125 19.91 -15.93 21.43
CA ARG A 125 19.01 -17.04 21.78
C ARG A 125 19.70 -18.39 21.96
N ARG A 126 21.03 -18.45 21.83
CA ARG A 126 21.85 -19.68 21.99
C ARG A 126 22.74 -19.66 23.24
N CYS A 127 22.35 -18.94 24.30
CA CYS A 127 22.88 -19.15 25.65
C CYS A 127 21.78 -19.74 26.52
#